data_AF-H3GH61-F1
#
_entry.id   AF-H3GH61-F1
#
_cell.length_a   1.000
_cell.length_b   1.000
_cell.length_c   1.000
_cell.angle_alpha   90.00
_cell.angle_beta   90.00
_cell.angle_gamma   90.00
#
_symmetry.space_group_name_H-M   'P 1'
#
loop_
_entity.id
_entity.type
_entity.pdbx_description
1 polymer ?
#
loop_
_entity_poly.entity_id
_entity_poly.type
_entity_poly.pdbx_seq_one_letter_code
_entity_poly.pdbx_strand_id
1 'polypeptide(L)'
;MVKALSWFVGLPLLVATAVNGYAAPGACSGICTNAHDPSIVQSANGTYYRFSTGNKIAVHTAPDITGPWKYEGAALPEGSSINLKGNDDLWAPDVHKVGDYYYLYYSVSSFGTQNSAIGVARSSSLDVGTWEDAGTTGITSDSSKQYNAIDPNLVDVDGGYYLTFGSYWQGIHQTHMRDPPVLSSVDPYQVGFASNFEVLEGPYIFHHGDFYYLFMSKGKCCTYDKSKPAAGKEPRAWH
;
A
#
# COMPACT_ATOMS: atom_id res chain seq x y z
N MET A 1 8.52 -80.45 -19.93
CA MET A 1 8.53 -79.46 -18.83
C MET A 1 9.06 -78.15 -19.39
N VAL A 2 8.18 -77.19 -19.67
CA VAL A 2 8.55 -75.87 -20.22
C VAL A 2 8.47 -74.84 -19.09
N LYS A 3 9.58 -74.15 -18.81
CA LYS A 3 9.64 -73.08 -17.80
C LYS A 3 9.07 -71.79 -18.41
N ALA A 4 8.04 -71.23 -17.78
CA ALA A 4 7.59 -69.86 -18.01
C ALA A 4 8.46 -68.90 -17.19
N LEU A 5 9.02 -67.88 -17.85
CA LEU A 5 9.79 -66.81 -17.21
C LEU A 5 8.95 -65.54 -17.25
N SER A 6 8.49 -65.09 -16.07
CA SER A 6 7.68 -63.89 -15.91
C SER A 6 8.55 -62.62 -15.92
N TRP A 7 8.04 -61.60 -16.60
CA TRP A 7 8.59 -60.24 -16.76
C TRP A 7 8.73 -59.46 -15.46
N PHE A 8 9.70 -58.53 -15.45
CA PHE A 8 9.55 -57.21 -14.82
C PHE A 8 10.21 -56.15 -15.72
N VAL A 9 9.38 -55.38 -16.44
CA VAL A 9 9.80 -54.14 -17.11
C VAL A 9 9.62 -53.02 -16.09
N GLY A 10 10.72 -52.47 -15.58
CA GLY A 10 10.70 -51.31 -14.69
C GLY A 10 10.43 -50.03 -15.48
N LEU A 11 9.33 -49.34 -15.16
CA LEU A 11 9.08 -47.98 -15.61
C LEU A 11 9.82 -47.01 -14.67
N PRO A 12 10.71 -46.13 -15.16
CA PRO A 12 11.29 -45.09 -14.30
C PRO A 12 10.25 -43.99 -14.06
N LEU A 13 9.90 -43.78 -12.78
CA LEU A 13 9.11 -42.64 -12.34
C LEU A 13 9.95 -41.36 -12.50
N LEU A 14 9.60 -40.51 -13.46
CA LEU A 14 10.10 -39.14 -13.54
C LEU A 14 9.37 -38.30 -12.48
N VAL A 15 10.06 -38.00 -11.38
CA VAL A 15 9.59 -37.01 -10.40
C VAL A 15 9.83 -35.63 -10.99
N ALA A 16 8.77 -34.97 -11.47
CA ALA A 16 8.82 -33.57 -11.83
C ALA A 16 8.95 -32.72 -10.57
N THR A 17 10.14 -32.19 -10.30
CA THR A 17 10.34 -31.14 -9.31
C THR A 17 9.62 -29.88 -9.77
N ALA A 18 8.52 -29.51 -9.11
CA ALA A 18 7.93 -28.19 -9.27
C ALA A 18 8.91 -27.17 -8.67
N VAL A 19 9.66 -26.49 -9.55
CA VAL A 19 10.45 -25.33 -9.14
C VAL A 19 9.46 -24.21 -8.89
N ASN A 20 9.27 -23.83 -7.62
CA ASN A 20 8.58 -22.59 -7.26
C ASN A 20 9.44 -21.41 -7.75
N GLY A 21 9.26 -21.07 -9.02
CA GLY A 21 9.80 -19.84 -9.58
C GLY A 21 9.03 -18.67 -8.99
N TYR A 22 9.75 -17.71 -8.40
CA TYR A 22 9.20 -16.39 -8.17
C TYR A 22 8.77 -15.84 -9.54
N ALA A 23 7.49 -15.47 -9.69
CA ALA A 23 7.03 -14.81 -10.89
C ALA A 23 7.87 -13.54 -11.07
N ALA A 24 8.51 -13.37 -12.24
CA ALA A 24 9.14 -12.12 -12.56
C ALA A 24 8.09 -11.00 -12.48
N PRO A 25 8.44 -9.79 -12.00
CA PRO A 25 7.51 -8.67 -12.04
C PRO A 25 6.98 -8.54 -13.47
N GLY A 26 5.65 -8.42 -13.59
CA GLY A 26 4.95 -8.37 -14.86
C GLY A 26 5.40 -7.19 -15.73
N ALA A 27 4.98 -7.20 -17.00
CA ALA A 27 5.28 -6.09 -17.89
C ALA A 27 4.67 -4.78 -17.37
N CYS A 28 5.43 -3.69 -17.43
CA CYS A 28 4.93 -2.32 -17.30
C CYS A 28 5.30 -1.54 -18.56
N SER A 29 4.35 -0.82 -19.13
CA SER A 29 4.54 0.00 -20.33
C SER A 29 4.09 1.45 -20.09
N GLY A 30 4.62 2.39 -20.87
CA GLY A 30 4.39 3.82 -20.67
C GLY A 30 5.26 4.41 -19.55
N ILE A 31 4.66 5.26 -18.70
CA ILE A 31 5.35 5.91 -17.57
C ILE A 31 5.33 5.00 -16.33
N CYS A 32 6.38 4.19 -16.21
CA CYS A 32 6.61 3.31 -15.07
C CYS A 32 7.50 3.93 -13.98
N THR A 33 7.95 5.17 -14.18
CA THR A 33 8.61 5.97 -13.13
C THR A 33 7.57 6.66 -12.26
N ASN A 34 7.98 7.23 -11.12
CA ASN A 34 7.08 7.92 -10.19
C ASN A 34 5.95 6.99 -9.66
N ALA A 35 6.39 5.83 -9.14
CA ALA A 35 5.55 4.73 -8.70
C ALA A 35 5.90 4.25 -7.28
N HIS A 36 6.62 5.07 -6.51
CA HIS A 36 6.93 4.76 -5.11
C HIS A 36 5.63 4.85 -4.28
N ASP A 37 5.42 3.85 -3.42
CA ASP A 37 4.20 3.64 -2.61
C ASP A 37 2.89 3.81 -3.40
N PRO A 38 2.64 2.96 -4.43
CA PRO A 38 1.51 3.18 -5.31
C PRO A 38 0.20 2.67 -4.69
N SER A 39 -0.88 3.39 -4.95
CA SER A 39 -2.26 2.90 -4.85
C SER A 39 -2.91 2.86 -6.24
N ILE A 40 -3.60 1.76 -6.54
CA ILE A 40 -4.25 1.55 -7.84
C ILE A 40 -5.74 1.29 -7.63
N VAL A 41 -6.57 2.02 -8.37
CA VAL A 41 -8.02 1.85 -8.41
C VAL A 41 -8.49 1.83 -9.85
N GLN A 42 -9.52 1.03 -10.14
CA GLN A 42 -10.19 1.04 -11.43
C GLN A 42 -11.50 1.83 -11.32
N SER A 43 -11.68 2.80 -12.21
CA SER A 43 -12.93 3.55 -12.32
C SER A 43 -14.04 2.67 -12.91
N ALA A 44 -15.30 3.12 -12.77
CA ALA A 44 -16.46 2.39 -13.27
C ALA A 44 -16.48 2.20 -14.81
N ASN A 45 -15.77 3.04 -15.56
CA ASN A 45 -15.61 2.91 -17.02
C ASN A 45 -14.41 2.02 -17.42
N GLY A 46 -13.72 1.41 -16.46
CA GLY A 46 -12.63 0.45 -16.69
C GLY A 46 -11.23 1.06 -16.76
N THR A 47 -11.07 2.39 -16.66
CA THR A 47 -9.75 3.04 -16.62
C THR A 47 -9.06 2.76 -15.29
N TYR A 48 -7.79 2.36 -15.35
CA TYR A 48 -6.95 2.24 -14.17
C TYR A 48 -6.34 3.60 -13.83
N TYR A 49 -6.35 3.94 -12.55
CA TYR A 49 -5.66 5.09 -11.98
C TYR A 49 -4.58 4.59 -11.01
N ARG A 50 -3.39 5.19 -11.08
CA ARG A 50 -2.30 4.97 -10.12
C ARG A 50 -1.98 6.30 -9.44
N PHE A 51 -2.00 6.28 -8.12
CA PHE A 51 -1.59 7.37 -7.24
C PHE A 51 -0.27 6.98 -6.60
N SER A 52 0.71 7.87 -6.54
CA SER A 52 2.02 7.56 -5.98
C SER A 52 2.57 8.70 -5.12
N THR A 53 3.52 8.36 -4.25
CA THR A 53 4.33 9.32 -3.47
C THR A 53 4.99 10.37 -4.36
N GLY A 54 5.02 11.62 -3.86
CA GLY A 54 5.74 12.73 -4.45
C GLY A 54 4.85 13.72 -5.23
N ASN A 55 5.36 14.93 -5.45
CA ASN A 55 4.71 15.98 -6.26
C ASN A 55 3.22 16.18 -5.93
N LYS A 56 2.86 16.22 -4.64
CA LYS A 56 1.48 16.41 -4.17
C LYS A 56 0.50 15.31 -4.63
N ILE A 57 0.98 14.07 -4.63
CA ILE A 57 0.37 12.84 -5.12
C ILE A 57 0.26 12.82 -6.64
N ALA A 58 1.17 12.10 -7.29
CA ALA A 58 1.17 11.95 -8.74
C ALA A 58 0.08 10.99 -9.21
N VAL A 59 -0.68 11.40 -10.22
CA VAL A 59 -1.78 10.63 -10.82
C VAL A 59 -1.40 10.18 -12.22
N HIS A 60 -1.57 8.88 -12.47
CA HIS A 60 -1.41 8.28 -13.79
C HIS A 60 -2.65 7.48 -14.17
N THR A 61 -2.95 7.40 -15.47
CA THR A 61 -4.04 6.56 -16.00
C THR A 61 -3.51 5.51 -16.96
N ALA A 62 -4.23 4.40 -17.08
CA ALA A 62 -3.96 3.37 -18.07
C ALA A 62 -5.24 2.63 -18.49
N PRO A 63 -5.31 2.10 -19.73
CA PRO A 63 -6.41 1.24 -20.16
C PRO A 63 -6.32 -0.19 -19.58
N ASP A 64 -5.12 -0.61 -19.14
CA ASP A 64 -4.85 -1.92 -18.54
C ASP A 64 -3.90 -1.76 -17.34
N ILE A 65 -3.93 -2.70 -16.40
CA ILE A 65 -3.06 -2.68 -15.22
C ILE A 65 -1.55 -2.73 -15.57
N THR A 66 -1.22 -3.28 -16.75
CA THR A 66 0.15 -3.31 -17.31
C THR A 66 0.51 -2.05 -18.11
N GLY A 67 -0.43 -1.11 -18.26
CA GLY A 67 -0.26 0.13 -19.00
C GLY A 67 -0.94 0.12 -20.39
N PRO A 68 -0.51 1.01 -21.32
CA PRO A 68 0.50 2.03 -21.12
C PRO A 68 0.03 3.10 -20.13
N TRP A 69 0.85 3.36 -19.11
CA TRP A 69 0.59 4.39 -18.11
C TRP A 69 0.90 5.79 -18.65
N LYS A 70 0.00 6.74 -18.43
CA LYS A 70 0.10 8.15 -18.81
C LYS A 70 -0.01 9.03 -17.57
N TYR A 71 0.87 10.03 -17.44
CA TYR A 71 0.81 11.00 -16.34
C TYR A 71 -0.28 12.04 -16.61
N GLU A 72 -1.13 12.30 -15.60
CA GLU A 72 -2.24 13.27 -15.69
C GLU A 72 -2.03 14.52 -14.84
N GLY A 73 -1.12 14.49 -13.85
CA GLY A 73 -0.87 15.61 -12.96
C GLY A 73 -0.83 15.20 -11.49
N ALA A 74 -1.04 16.17 -10.60
CA ALA A 74 -1.11 15.95 -9.15
C ALA A 74 -2.57 15.93 -8.66
N ALA A 75 -2.88 15.08 -7.68
CA ALA A 75 -4.22 15.06 -7.09
C ALA A 75 -4.51 16.37 -6.34
N LEU A 76 -3.51 16.87 -5.59
CA LEU A 76 -3.62 18.11 -4.79
C LEU A 76 -2.62 19.16 -5.29
N PRO A 77 -2.84 19.82 -6.45
CA PRO A 77 -1.86 20.74 -7.03
C PRO A 77 -1.48 21.93 -6.13
N GLU A 78 -2.36 22.34 -5.22
CA GLU A 78 -2.11 23.40 -4.24
C GLU A 78 -1.41 22.90 -2.97
N GLY A 79 -1.19 21.60 -2.83
CA GLY A 79 -0.64 20.95 -1.64
C GLY A 79 -1.72 20.61 -0.62
N SER A 80 -1.31 20.00 0.48
CA SER A 80 -2.20 19.74 1.62
C SER A 80 -2.42 21.01 2.44
N SER A 81 -3.64 21.19 2.92
CA SER A 81 -4.00 22.23 3.91
C SER A 81 -3.41 21.97 5.31
N ILE A 82 -2.87 20.78 5.57
CA ILE A 82 -2.22 20.44 6.84
C ILE A 82 -0.91 21.22 6.95
N ASN A 83 -0.82 22.09 7.96
CA ASN A 83 0.35 22.92 8.22
C ASN A 83 1.49 22.12 8.92
N LEU A 84 2.06 21.17 8.20
CA LEU A 84 3.27 20.43 8.59
C LEU A 84 4.30 20.49 7.46
N LYS A 85 5.57 20.34 7.82
CA LYS A 85 6.63 20.19 6.81
C LYS A 85 6.34 18.93 5.99
N GLY A 86 6.39 19.06 4.65
CA GLY A 86 6.02 18.00 3.71
C GLY A 86 4.64 18.18 3.07
N ASN A 87 3.92 19.26 3.36
CA ASN A 87 2.59 19.51 2.80
C ASN A 87 2.57 19.74 1.27
N ASP A 88 3.72 19.95 0.64
CA ASP A 88 3.89 20.01 -0.82
C ASP A 88 4.53 18.74 -1.43
N ASP A 89 4.87 17.75 -0.60
CA ASP A 89 5.47 16.47 -1.01
C ASP A 89 4.82 15.33 -0.23
N LEU A 90 3.65 14.90 -0.71
CA LEU A 90 2.76 13.98 -0.02
C LEU A 90 3.14 12.52 -0.33
N TRP A 91 2.98 11.62 0.64
CA TRP A 91 3.46 10.23 0.54
C TRP A 91 2.37 9.18 0.75
N ALA A 92 2.63 7.98 0.25
CA ALA A 92 1.88 6.75 0.47
C ALA A 92 0.37 6.94 0.33
N PRO A 93 -0.13 7.34 -0.85
CA PRO A 93 -1.54 7.50 -1.07
C PRO A 93 -2.28 6.16 -0.98
N ASP A 94 -3.51 6.19 -0.47
CA ASP A 94 -4.44 5.06 -0.48
C ASP A 94 -5.82 5.53 -0.92
N VAL A 95 -6.44 4.82 -1.88
CA VAL A 95 -7.64 5.30 -2.58
C VAL A 95 -8.74 4.27 -2.53
N HIS A 96 -9.86 4.64 -1.90
CA HIS A 96 -11.02 3.77 -1.74
C HIS A 96 -12.30 4.45 -2.21
N LYS A 97 -13.16 3.68 -2.88
CA LYS A 97 -14.51 4.13 -3.20
C LYS A 97 -15.43 3.84 -2.02
N VAL A 98 -16.10 4.87 -1.50
CA VAL A 98 -17.10 4.79 -0.42
C VAL A 98 -18.34 5.57 -0.86
N GLY A 99 -19.44 4.84 -1.07
CA GLY A 99 -20.64 5.39 -1.69
C GLY A 99 -20.36 6.00 -3.06
N ASP A 100 -20.71 7.27 -3.22
CA ASP A 100 -20.56 8.03 -4.47
C ASP A 100 -19.20 8.73 -4.62
N TYR A 101 -18.34 8.67 -3.61
CA TYR A 101 -17.04 9.34 -3.60
C TYR A 101 -15.88 8.37 -3.54
N TYR A 102 -14.75 8.80 -4.08
CA TYR A 102 -13.44 8.24 -3.83
C TYR A 102 -12.76 9.06 -2.75
N TYR A 103 -12.14 8.40 -1.80
CA TYR A 103 -11.36 8.99 -0.72
C TYR A 103 -9.89 8.65 -0.94
N LEU A 104 -9.05 9.68 -1.02
CA LEU A 104 -7.59 9.60 -1.13
C LEU A 104 -7.00 9.98 0.22
N TYR A 105 -6.54 9.00 0.98
CA TYR A 105 -5.72 9.23 2.16
C TYR A 105 -4.28 9.46 1.74
N TYR A 106 -3.56 10.29 2.49
CA TYR A 106 -2.18 10.63 2.19
C TYR A 106 -1.41 11.02 3.45
N SER A 107 -0.09 10.93 3.40
CA SER A 107 0.80 11.27 4.50
C SER A 107 1.41 12.65 4.32
N VAL A 108 1.45 13.45 5.40
CA VAL A 108 2.23 14.70 5.49
C VAL A 108 3.31 14.51 6.55
N SER A 109 4.57 14.46 6.13
CA SER A 109 5.69 14.12 7.02
C SER A 109 7.03 14.63 6.51
N SER A 110 8.09 14.34 7.27
CA SER A 110 9.48 14.62 6.93
C SER A 110 10.38 13.48 7.42
N PHE A 111 11.32 13.07 6.58
CA PHE A 111 12.14 11.88 6.80
C PHE A 111 12.81 11.87 8.18
N GLY A 112 12.73 10.73 8.86
CA GLY A 112 13.37 10.49 10.15
C GLY A 112 12.67 11.13 11.36
N THR A 113 11.45 11.66 11.18
CA THR A 113 10.64 12.22 12.27
C THR A 113 9.30 11.49 12.37
N GLN A 114 8.65 11.57 13.55
CA GLN A 114 7.25 11.18 13.71
C GLN A 114 6.31 12.39 13.84
N ASN A 115 6.75 13.59 13.47
CA ASN A 115 5.87 14.75 13.43
C ASN A 115 5.08 14.69 12.13
N SER A 116 3.91 14.06 12.16
CA SER A 116 3.22 13.61 10.95
C SER A 116 1.72 13.64 11.12
N ALA A 117 1.01 13.66 10.00
CA ALA A 117 -0.44 13.56 9.98
C ALA A 117 -0.90 12.81 8.74
N ILE A 118 -2.01 12.11 8.88
CA ILE A 118 -2.74 11.52 7.77
C ILE A 118 -3.83 12.51 7.36
N GLY A 119 -3.75 12.98 6.11
CA GLY A 119 -4.78 13.76 5.46
C GLY A 119 -5.72 12.91 4.62
N VAL A 120 -6.83 13.52 4.21
CA VAL A 120 -7.78 12.89 3.29
C VAL A 120 -8.34 13.93 2.33
N ALA A 121 -8.44 13.55 1.05
CA ALA A 121 -9.16 14.28 0.02
C ALA A 121 -10.26 13.41 -0.56
N ARG A 122 -11.27 14.02 -1.18
CA ARG A 122 -12.34 13.28 -1.85
C ARG A 122 -12.57 13.76 -3.28
N SER A 123 -13.00 12.85 -4.16
CA SER A 123 -13.35 13.15 -5.55
C SER A 123 -14.55 12.29 -5.97
N SER A 124 -15.38 12.77 -6.89
CA SER A 124 -16.46 11.98 -7.49
C SER A 124 -16.03 11.20 -8.75
N SER A 125 -14.86 11.50 -9.35
CA SER A 125 -14.46 10.92 -10.64
C SER A 125 -13.02 10.40 -10.73
N LEU A 126 -12.20 10.55 -9.69
CA LEU A 126 -10.74 10.29 -9.65
C LEU A 126 -9.88 11.28 -10.45
N ASP A 127 -10.48 12.08 -11.33
CA ASP A 127 -9.74 12.94 -12.25
C ASP A 127 -8.99 14.06 -11.51
N VAL A 128 -7.80 14.40 -12.02
CA VAL A 128 -7.05 15.57 -11.57
C VAL A 128 -7.94 16.82 -11.66
N GLY A 129 -7.88 17.68 -10.63
CA GLY A 129 -8.69 18.88 -10.53
C GLY A 129 -10.08 18.69 -9.93
N THR A 130 -10.48 17.44 -9.63
CA THR A 130 -11.76 17.15 -8.93
C THR A 130 -11.59 16.82 -7.44
N TRP A 131 -10.36 16.71 -6.97
CA TRP A 131 -10.04 16.39 -5.58
C TRP A 131 -10.25 17.60 -4.69
N GLU A 132 -11.12 17.44 -3.69
CA GLU A 132 -11.33 18.38 -2.59
C GLU A 132 -10.52 17.92 -1.37
N ASP A 133 -9.53 18.72 -0.94
CA ASP A 133 -8.82 18.45 0.30
C ASP A 133 -9.77 18.66 1.50
N ALA A 134 -9.87 17.64 2.36
CA ALA A 134 -10.67 17.68 3.59
C ALA A 134 -9.78 17.83 4.84
N GLY A 135 -8.48 18.04 4.67
CA GLY A 135 -7.53 18.27 5.75
C GLY A 135 -7.19 16.99 6.51
N THR A 136 -6.93 17.12 7.81
CA THR A 136 -6.50 15.99 8.65
C THR A 136 -7.65 15.05 9.00
N THR A 137 -7.35 13.76 9.03
CA THR A 137 -8.23 12.72 9.57
C THR A 137 -8.38 12.77 11.09
N GLY A 138 -7.65 13.64 11.77
CA GLY A 138 -7.49 13.65 13.23
C GLY A 138 -6.39 12.70 13.73
N ILE A 139 -5.81 11.89 12.84
CA ILE A 139 -4.67 11.02 13.15
C ILE A 139 -3.39 11.80 12.93
N THR A 140 -2.79 12.24 14.03
CA THR A 140 -1.51 12.94 14.06
C THR A 140 -0.54 12.26 15.03
N SER A 141 0.74 12.49 14.81
CA SER A 141 1.81 12.06 15.69
C SER A 141 2.85 13.16 15.89
N ASP A 142 3.46 13.13 17.06
CA ASP A 142 4.67 13.84 17.45
C ASP A 142 5.44 12.93 18.42
N SER A 143 6.55 13.39 19.02
CA SER A 143 7.38 12.60 19.95
C SER A 143 6.64 11.98 21.16
N SER A 144 5.41 12.41 21.47
CA SER A 144 4.57 11.85 22.53
C SER A 144 3.78 10.60 22.13
N LYS A 145 3.61 10.34 20.83
CA LYS A 145 2.88 9.17 20.32
C LYS A 145 3.78 7.95 20.18
N GLN A 146 3.18 6.77 20.29
CA GLN A 146 3.84 5.49 20.12
C GLN A 146 3.97 5.06 18.65
N TYR A 147 3.39 5.84 17.74
CA TYR A 147 3.29 5.55 16.32
C TYR A 147 3.70 6.76 15.48
N ASN A 148 4.00 6.50 14.21
CA ASN A 148 4.09 7.52 13.18
C ASN A 148 2.80 7.54 12.35
N ALA A 149 2.18 8.70 12.18
CA ALA A 149 0.94 8.89 11.44
C ALA A 149 1.21 9.05 9.93
N ILE A 150 1.68 7.97 9.30
CA ILE A 150 1.90 7.85 7.84
C ILE A 150 1.46 6.46 7.35
N ASP A 151 1.49 6.26 6.03
CA ASP A 151 1.16 5.01 5.33
C ASP A 151 -0.27 4.51 5.60
N PRO A 152 -1.30 5.33 5.33
CA PRO A 152 -2.68 4.94 5.56
C PRO A 152 -3.14 3.81 4.63
N ASN A 153 -4.04 2.97 5.13
CA ASN A 153 -4.85 2.06 4.35
C ASN A 153 -6.26 1.95 4.97
N LEU A 154 -7.30 2.20 4.17
CA LEU A 154 -8.69 2.03 4.58
C LEU A 154 -9.18 0.60 4.33
N VAL A 155 -9.92 0.04 5.27
CA VAL A 155 -10.64 -1.23 5.08
C VAL A 155 -12.09 -1.11 5.54
N ASP A 156 -12.99 -1.68 4.73
CA ASP A 156 -14.40 -1.88 5.08
C ASP A 156 -14.53 -3.21 5.85
N VAL A 157 -15.12 -3.13 7.03
CA VAL A 157 -15.44 -4.26 7.92
C VAL A 157 -16.92 -4.20 8.26
N ASP A 158 -17.70 -4.97 7.53
CA ASP A 158 -19.15 -5.09 7.69
C ASP A 158 -19.89 -3.74 7.71
N GLY A 159 -19.48 -2.81 6.83
CA GLY A 159 -20.04 -1.46 6.74
C GLY A 159 -19.47 -0.47 7.78
N GLY A 160 -18.52 -0.90 8.61
CA GLY A 160 -17.67 -0.02 9.40
C GLY A 160 -16.34 0.25 8.69
N TYR A 161 -15.75 1.42 8.91
CA TYR A 161 -14.48 1.79 8.31
C TYR A 161 -13.36 1.80 9.33
N TYR A 162 -12.25 1.16 9.01
CA TYR A 162 -11.04 1.20 9.82
C TYR A 162 -9.88 1.72 8.98
N LEU A 163 -9.09 2.64 9.56
CA LEU A 163 -7.87 3.12 8.95
C LEU A 163 -6.69 2.48 9.68
N THR A 164 -5.95 1.64 8.95
CA THR A 164 -4.70 1.03 9.40
C THR A 164 -3.55 1.88 8.89
N PHE A 165 -2.53 2.12 9.71
CA PHE A 165 -1.40 2.98 9.35
C PHE A 165 -0.17 2.66 10.20
N GLY A 166 0.97 3.24 9.86
CA GLY A 166 2.16 3.20 10.71
C GLY A 166 3.43 2.83 9.98
N SER A 167 4.54 3.33 10.50
CA SER A 167 5.89 3.10 9.99
C SER A 167 6.89 3.28 11.15
N TYR A 168 7.80 2.33 11.38
CA TYR A 168 8.76 2.30 12.50
C TYR A 168 8.07 2.30 13.88
N TRP A 169 8.62 2.99 14.88
CA TRP A 169 8.18 3.08 16.28
C TRP A 169 7.54 1.81 16.83
N GLN A 170 6.30 1.86 17.32
CA GLN A 170 5.59 0.68 17.81
C GLN A 170 4.76 0.02 16.69
N GLY A 171 5.21 0.10 15.44
CA GLY A 171 4.65 -0.63 14.31
C GLY A 171 3.30 -0.11 13.84
N ILE A 172 2.44 -1.04 13.46
CA ILE A 172 1.17 -0.83 12.78
C ILE A 172 0.06 -0.60 13.78
N HIS A 173 -0.70 0.47 13.55
CA HIS A 173 -1.82 0.89 14.36
C HIS A 173 -3.09 0.94 13.51
N GLN A 174 -4.25 0.86 14.16
CA GLN A 174 -5.55 0.97 13.53
C GLN A 174 -6.47 1.85 14.37
N THR A 175 -7.37 2.58 13.71
CA THR A 175 -8.48 3.27 14.36
C THR A 175 -9.77 3.09 13.57
N HIS A 176 -10.90 3.18 14.26
CA HIS A 176 -12.21 3.23 13.63
C HIS A 176 -12.48 4.64 13.09
N MET A 177 -12.93 4.73 11.84
CA MET A 177 -13.31 5.96 11.16
C MET A 177 -14.80 6.21 11.29
N ARG A 178 -15.21 7.48 11.21
CA ARG A 178 -16.64 7.84 11.10
C ARG A 178 -17.19 7.43 9.74
N ASP A 179 -18.51 7.55 9.57
CA ASP A 179 -19.15 7.49 8.26
C ASP A 179 -19.75 8.88 7.94
N PRO A 180 -19.26 9.61 6.92
CA PRO A 180 -18.19 9.23 5.99
C PRO A 180 -16.79 9.17 6.65
N PRO A 181 -15.82 8.41 6.08
CA PRO A 181 -14.53 8.10 6.70
C PRO A 181 -13.49 9.23 6.64
N VAL A 182 -13.93 10.47 6.88
CA VAL A 182 -13.05 11.64 6.89
C VAL A 182 -12.30 11.76 8.21
N LEU A 183 -12.95 11.47 9.34
CA LEU A 183 -12.37 11.65 10.68
C LEU A 183 -12.31 10.33 11.44
N SER A 184 -11.27 10.16 12.24
CA SER A 184 -11.24 9.10 13.25
C SER A 184 -12.34 9.31 14.31
N SER A 185 -12.80 8.20 14.88
CA SER A 185 -13.85 8.19 15.91
C SER A 185 -13.31 7.83 17.29
N VAL A 186 -12.15 7.16 17.34
CA VAL A 186 -11.49 6.70 18.58
C VAL A 186 -9.97 6.86 18.46
N ASP A 187 -9.27 6.75 19.59
CA ASP A 187 -7.82 6.73 19.59
C ASP A 187 -7.28 5.47 18.89
N PRO A 188 -6.18 5.57 18.12
CA PRO A 188 -5.55 4.41 17.50
C PRO A 188 -5.01 3.40 18.51
N TYR A 189 -5.08 2.12 18.15
CA TYR A 189 -4.52 1.00 18.91
C TYR A 189 -3.59 0.16 18.04
N GLN A 190 -2.58 -0.47 18.66
CA GLN A 190 -1.58 -1.27 17.96
C GLN A 190 -2.17 -2.62 17.48
N VAL A 191 -1.92 -2.97 16.23
CA VAL A 191 -2.39 -4.23 15.59
C VAL A 191 -1.25 -5.08 15.02
N GLY A 192 -0.05 -4.51 14.86
CA GLY A 192 1.12 -5.27 14.39
C GLY A 192 2.42 -4.66 14.89
N PHE A 193 3.31 -5.48 15.47
CA PHE A 193 4.63 -5.04 15.89
C PHE A 193 5.64 -6.19 15.79
N ALA A 194 6.92 -5.84 15.69
CA ALA A 194 8.02 -6.80 15.76
C ALA A 194 8.73 -6.66 17.11
N SER A 195 8.76 -7.74 17.91
CA SER A 195 9.31 -7.75 19.28
C SER A 195 10.83 -7.53 19.34
N ASN A 196 11.52 -7.68 18.21
CA ASN A 196 12.95 -7.44 18.04
C ASN A 196 13.27 -6.03 17.49
N PHE A 197 12.30 -5.11 17.53
CA PHE A 197 12.43 -3.75 17.01
C PHE A 197 12.75 -3.69 15.50
N GLU A 198 12.39 -4.72 14.74
CA GLU A 198 12.41 -4.62 13.29
C GLU A 198 11.40 -3.58 12.81
N VAL A 199 11.81 -2.87 11.77
CA VAL A 199 10.99 -1.84 11.13
C VAL A 199 9.84 -2.53 10.38
N LEU A 200 8.63 -2.06 10.67
CA LEU A 200 7.40 -2.37 9.96
C LEU A 200 6.82 -1.05 9.42
N GLU A 201 6.35 -1.06 8.18
CA GLU A 201 5.74 0.09 7.50
C GLU A 201 4.78 -0.35 6.39
N GLY A 202 4.09 0.59 5.75
CA GLY A 202 3.23 0.32 4.58
C GLY A 202 2.17 -0.77 4.83
N PRO A 203 1.31 -0.68 5.86
CA PRO A 203 0.29 -1.68 6.09
C PRO A 203 -0.77 -1.65 4.99
N TYR A 204 -1.22 -2.82 4.57
CA TYR A 204 -2.36 -2.96 3.65
C TYR A 204 -3.24 -4.12 4.08
N ILE A 205 -4.51 -3.84 4.38
CA ILE A 205 -5.50 -4.84 4.73
C ILE A 205 -6.46 -5.03 3.56
N PHE A 206 -6.66 -6.28 3.15
CA PHE A 206 -7.78 -6.63 2.29
C PHE A 206 -8.57 -7.81 2.82
N HIS A 207 -9.83 -7.86 2.42
CA HIS A 207 -10.75 -8.93 2.76
C HIS A 207 -10.79 -9.99 1.65
N HIS A 208 -10.69 -11.26 2.01
CA HIS A 208 -10.89 -12.37 1.08
C HIS A 208 -11.45 -13.62 1.78
N GLY A 209 -12.61 -14.09 1.32
CA GLY A 209 -13.34 -15.18 1.98
C GLY A 209 -13.86 -14.73 3.33
N ASP A 210 -13.49 -15.45 4.39
CA ASP A 210 -13.88 -15.17 5.78
C ASP A 210 -12.77 -14.44 6.57
N PHE A 211 -11.73 -13.94 5.89
CA PHE A 211 -10.52 -13.43 6.53
C PHE A 211 -10.12 -12.05 6.02
N TYR A 212 -9.55 -11.28 6.95
CA TYR A 212 -8.79 -10.07 6.65
C TYR A 212 -7.29 -10.40 6.70
N TYR A 213 -6.58 -10.00 5.65
CA TYR A 213 -5.14 -10.22 5.52
C TYR A 213 -4.41 -8.91 5.66
N LEU A 214 -3.56 -8.79 6.68
CA LEU A 214 -2.66 -7.65 6.86
C LEU A 214 -1.31 -7.95 6.20
N PHE A 215 -0.99 -7.18 5.17
CA PHE A 215 0.34 -7.08 4.58
C PHE A 215 1.08 -5.91 5.20
N MET A 216 2.40 -6.03 5.30
CA MET A 216 3.27 -4.96 5.78
C MET A 216 4.67 -5.14 5.19
N SER A 217 5.35 -4.03 4.96
CA SER A 217 6.75 -4.01 4.55
C SER A 217 7.64 -4.15 5.78
N LYS A 218 8.60 -5.07 5.70
CA LYS A 218 9.59 -5.31 6.76
C LYS A 218 10.99 -4.92 6.28
N GLY A 219 11.73 -4.20 7.11
CA GLY A 219 13.10 -3.78 6.83
C GLY A 219 13.20 -2.30 6.50
N LYS A 220 14.22 -1.90 5.73
CA LYS A 220 14.50 -0.49 5.46
C LYS A 220 14.23 -0.17 4.00
N CYS A 221 13.25 0.69 3.72
CA CYS A 221 13.04 1.27 2.41
C CYS A 221 14.13 2.27 2.01
N CYS A 222 13.93 2.85 0.82
CA CYS A 222 14.44 4.19 0.48
C CYS A 222 15.96 4.27 0.27
N THR A 223 16.62 3.11 0.18
CA THR A 223 17.98 2.96 -0.31
C THR A 223 18.01 1.84 -1.35
N TYR A 224 18.52 2.11 -2.55
CA TYR A 224 18.69 1.10 -3.59
C TYR A 224 19.87 0.19 -3.24
N ASP A 225 19.61 -0.94 -2.59
CA ASP A 225 20.67 -1.88 -2.22
C ASP A 225 21.00 -2.81 -3.37
N LYS A 226 22.11 -2.59 -4.09
CA LYS A 226 22.50 -3.42 -5.25
C LYS A 226 22.76 -4.90 -4.93
N SER A 227 22.65 -5.33 -3.66
CA SER A 227 22.94 -6.69 -3.21
C SER A 227 21.70 -7.41 -2.64
N LYS A 228 21.56 -8.71 -2.94
CA LYS A 228 20.53 -9.55 -2.31
C LYS A 228 20.87 -9.77 -0.83
N PRO A 229 19.88 -9.80 0.09
CA PRO A 229 20.13 -10.14 1.48
C PRO A 229 20.67 -11.55 1.66
N ALA A 230 21.27 -11.81 2.84
CA ALA A 230 21.63 -13.15 3.28
C ALA A 230 20.38 -14.05 3.37
N ALA A 231 20.57 -15.37 3.19
CA ALA A 231 19.49 -16.36 3.31
C ALA A 231 18.76 -16.25 4.66
N GLY A 232 17.43 -16.24 4.64
CA GLY A 232 16.60 -16.04 5.83
C GLY A 232 16.38 -14.57 6.22
N LYS A 233 16.89 -13.61 5.44
CA LYS A 233 16.51 -12.20 5.54
C LYS A 233 15.65 -11.80 4.35
N GLU A 234 14.54 -11.14 4.63
CA GLU A 234 13.70 -10.50 3.63
C GLU A 234 14.56 -9.53 2.77
N PRO A 235 14.32 -9.44 1.45
CA PRO A 235 14.73 -8.29 0.65
C PRO A 235 14.35 -7.03 1.40
N ARG A 236 15.33 -6.19 1.74
CA ARG A 236 15.06 -4.86 2.30
C ARG A 236 14.13 -4.18 1.30
N ALA A 237 12.93 -3.80 1.74
CA ALA A 237 11.79 -3.50 0.89
C ALA A 237 12.19 -2.77 -0.41
N TRP A 238 12.13 -3.52 -1.51
CA TRP A 238 12.31 -2.97 -2.85
C TRP A 238 10.99 -2.30 -3.23
N HIS A 239 10.94 -0.98 -3.05
CA HIS A 239 9.92 -0.13 -3.66
C HIS A 239 10.48 0.43 -4.97
#